data_AF-A0AAJ2TSV2-F1
#
_entry.id   AF-A0AAJ2TSV2-F1
#
_cell.length_a   1.000
_cell.length_b   1.000
_cell.length_c   1.000
_cell.angle_alpha   90.00
_cell.angle_beta   90.00
_cell.angle_gamma   90.00
#
_symmetry.space_group_name_H-M   'P 1'
#
loop_
_entity.id
_entity.type
_entity.pdbx_description
1 polymer ?
#
loop_
_entity_poly.entity_id
_entity_poly.type
_entity_poly.pdbx_seq_one_letter_code
_entity_poly.pdbx_strand_id
1 'polypeptide(L)'
;MNSSLPVRVATWALALVIGAFYGLAGTIGHAYTLAGVPVGLAVAIIGSAALLVAVRLLTGDRWSTLATGLGMMVTTLVFSGEGPGGSVVVPQTEISLVWTFAVPVVVALVVAWPHMPSRDERAPRSA
;
A
#
# COMPACT_ATOMS: atom_id res chain seq x y z
N MET A 1 26.50 1.07 6.20
CA MET A 1 26.60 0.89 4.73
C MET A 1 26.31 2.22 4.09
N ASN A 2 27.27 2.81 3.37
CA ASN A 2 27.09 4.11 2.73
C ASN A 2 26.10 3.93 1.57
N SER A 3 24.81 4.05 1.84
CA SER A 3 23.79 4.00 0.80
C SER A 3 23.97 5.24 -0.07
N SER A 4 24.71 5.07 -1.17
CA SER A 4 24.81 6.07 -2.22
C SER A 4 23.37 6.47 -2.62
N LEU A 5 23.12 7.77 -2.78
CA LEU A 5 21.85 8.32 -3.25
C LEU A 5 21.13 7.46 -4.30
N PRO A 6 21.80 6.89 -5.32
CA PRO A 6 21.18 5.98 -6.28
C PRO A 6 20.52 4.73 -5.67
N VAL A 7 21.09 4.12 -4.63
CA VAL A 7 20.51 2.94 -3.97
C VAL A 7 19.20 3.29 -3.25
N ARG A 8 19.15 4.46 -2.61
CA ARG A 8 17.92 4.94 -1.94
C ARG A 8 16.82 5.22 -2.96
N VAL A 9 17.15 5.89 -4.05
CA VAL A 9 16.21 6.15 -5.15
C VAL A 9 15.72 4.86 -5.77
N ALA A 10 16.60 3.88 -6.01
CA ALA A 10 16.22 2.57 -6.52
C ALA A 10 15.27 1.82 -5.57
N THR A 11 15.50 1.93 -4.26
CA THR A 11 14.62 1.34 -3.24
C THR A 11 13.24 1.99 -3.26
N TRP A 12 13.17 3.32 -3.37
CA TRP A 12 11.90 4.04 -3.48
C TRP A 12 11.15 3.70 -4.77
N ALA A 13 11.85 3.62 -5.90
CA ALA A 13 11.27 3.25 -7.18
C ALA A 13 10.70 1.82 -7.16
N LEU A 14 11.46 0.86 -6.62
CA LEU A 14 10.99 -0.52 -6.47
C LEU A 14 9.78 -0.59 -5.52
N ALA A 15 9.83 0.14 -4.40
CA ALA A 15 8.73 0.22 -3.44
C ALA A 15 7.44 0.77 -4.07
N LEU A 16 7.56 1.78 -4.95
CA LEU A 16 6.44 2.32 -5.73
C LEU A 16 5.87 1.27 -6.69
N VAL A 17 6.71 0.58 -7.45
CA VAL A 17 6.29 -0.45 -8.41
C VAL A 17 5.56 -1.60 -7.70
N ILE A 18 6.07 -2.07 -6.57
CA ILE A 18 5.43 -3.12 -5.78
C ILE A 18 4.05 -2.66 -5.28
N GLY A 19 3.96 -1.42 -4.80
CA GLY A 19 2.67 -0.81 -4.44
C GLY A 19 1.70 -0.75 -5.61
N ALA A 20 2.17 -0.33 -6.78
CA ALA A 20 1.35 -0.27 -7.99
C ALA A 20 0.76 -1.64 -8.40
N PHE A 21 1.58 -2.70 -8.39
CA PHE A 21 1.08 -4.06 -8.68
C PHE A 21 0.00 -4.51 -7.70
N TYR A 22 0.19 -4.20 -6.41
CA TYR A 22 -0.77 -4.60 -5.39
C TYR A 22 -2.07 -3.78 -5.45
N GLY A 23 -1.99 -2.48 -5.72
CA GLY A 23 -3.17 -1.63 -5.96
C GLY A 23 -3.98 -2.08 -7.17
N LEU A 24 -3.29 -2.50 -8.25
CA LEU A 24 -3.91 -3.10 -9.42
C LEU A 24 -4.60 -4.43 -9.09
N ALA A 25 -3.91 -5.34 -8.39
CA ALA A 25 -4.49 -6.62 -7.98
C ALA A 25 -5.75 -6.44 -7.11
N GLY A 26 -5.71 -5.49 -6.17
CA GLY A 26 -6.86 -5.16 -5.33
C GLY A 26 -8.04 -4.61 -6.14
N THR A 27 -7.78 -3.76 -7.13
CA THR A 27 -8.81 -3.17 -8.00
C THR A 27 -9.48 -4.21 -8.92
N ILE A 28 -8.76 -5.27 -9.30
CA ILE A 28 -9.33 -6.38 -10.07
C ILE A 28 -10.11 -7.34 -9.15
N GLY A 29 -9.57 -7.61 -7.96
CA GLY A 29 -10.07 -8.64 -7.06
C GLY A 29 -11.19 -8.21 -6.11
N HIS A 30 -11.39 -6.91 -5.84
CA HIS A 30 -12.26 -6.45 -4.74
C HIS A 30 -13.72 -6.88 -4.89
N ALA A 31 -14.21 -7.03 -6.12
CA ALA A 31 -15.59 -7.42 -6.42
C ALA A 31 -15.86 -8.93 -6.24
N TYR A 32 -14.82 -9.74 -5.96
CA TYR A 32 -14.99 -11.17 -5.75
C TYR A 32 -15.76 -11.47 -4.46
N THR A 33 -16.93 -12.09 -4.62
CA THR A 33 -17.79 -12.52 -3.51
C THR A 33 -17.87 -14.04 -3.45
N LEU A 34 -17.80 -14.60 -2.24
CA LEU A 34 -17.99 -16.02 -1.97
C LEU A 34 -19.15 -16.17 -0.98
N ALA A 35 -20.22 -16.83 -1.38
CA ALA A 35 -21.44 -17.00 -0.57
C ALA A 35 -22.03 -15.68 -0.03
N GLY A 36 -21.95 -14.59 -0.81
CA GLY A 36 -22.44 -13.25 -0.43
C GLY A 36 -21.46 -12.42 0.40
N VAL A 37 -20.30 -12.98 0.78
CA VAL A 37 -19.24 -12.24 1.51
C VAL A 37 -18.21 -11.70 0.51
N PRO A 38 -17.86 -10.41 0.54
CA PRO A 38 -16.84 -9.81 -0.34
C PRO A 38 -15.42 -10.16 0.11
N VAL A 39 -15.05 -11.43 -0.07
CA VAL A 39 -13.74 -11.97 0.33
C VAL A 39 -12.59 -11.26 -0.40
N GLY A 40 -12.81 -10.88 -1.66
CA GLY A 40 -11.82 -10.14 -2.45
C GLY A 40 -11.40 -8.81 -1.81
N LEU A 41 -12.38 -8.07 -1.28
CA LEU A 41 -12.14 -6.81 -0.58
C LEU A 41 -11.35 -7.00 0.72
N ALA A 42 -11.71 -8.02 1.52
CA ALA A 42 -10.99 -8.33 2.74
C ALA A 42 -9.52 -8.70 2.47
N VAL A 43 -9.28 -9.57 1.48
CA VAL A 43 -7.92 -9.97 1.08
C VAL A 43 -7.13 -8.78 0.56
N ALA A 44 -7.75 -7.93 -0.27
CA ALA A 44 -7.12 -6.74 -0.81
C ALA A 44 -6.72 -5.75 0.30
N ILE A 45 -7.59 -5.51 1.29
CA ILE A 45 -7.26 -4.63 2.44
C ILE A 45 -6.15 -5.24 3.29
N ILE A 46 -6.27 -6.51 3.66
CA ILE A 46 -5.32 -7.20 4.54
C ILE A 46 -3.93 -7.25 3.91
N GLY A 47 -3.83 -7.65 2.64
CA GLY A 47 -2.52 -7.72 2.01
C GLY A 47 -1.96 -6.35 1.63
N SER A 48 -2.80 -5.32 1.43
CA SER A 48 -2.33 -3.93 1.31
C SER A 48 -1.65 -3.47 2.59
N ALA A 49 -2.30 -3.70 3.73
CA ALA A 49 -1.75 -3.39 5.04
C ALA A 49 -0.47 -4.20 5.31
N ALA A 50 -0.48 -5.50 5.03
CA ALA A 50 0.68 -6.37 5.22
C ALA A 50 1.87 -5.94 4.36
N LEU A 51 1.64 -5.54 3.11
CA LEU A 51 2.69 -5.05 2.22
C LEU A 51 3.33 -3.76 2.74
N LEU A 52 2.50 -2.79 3.13
CA LEU A 52 2.99 -1.52 3.66
C LEU A 52 3.79 -1.74 4.95
N VAL A 53 3.33 -2.65 5.83
CA VAL A 53 4.04 -3.05 7.05
C VAL A 53 5.36 -3.74 6.70
N ALA A 54 5.40 -4.67 5.73
CA ALA A 54 6.62 -5.32 5.31
C ALA A 54 7.65 -4.32 4.77
N VAL A 55 7.25 -3.42 3.87
CA VAL A 55 8.14 -2.36 3.35
C VAL A 55 8.67 -1.50 4.48
N ARG A 56 7.81 -1.13 5.44
CA ARG A 56 8.18 -0.34 6.61
C ARG A 56 9.25 -1.04 7.47
N LEU A 57 9.05 -2.32 7.77
CA LEU A 57 9.96 -3.12 8.58
C LEU A 57 11.29 -3.38 7.88
N LEU A 58 11.28 -3.60 6.56
CA LEU A 58 12.48 -3.91 5.79
C LEU A 58 13.35 -2.68 5.49
N THR A 59 12.74 -1.53 5.19
CA THR A 59 13.50 -0.34 4.80
C THR A 59 13.79 0.62 5.95
N GLY A 60 13.01 0.59 7.04
CA GLY A 60 13.19 1.48 8.18
C GLY A 60 13.00 2.99 7.87
N ASP A 61 12.65 3.36 6.64
CA ASP A 61 12.52 4.74 6.16
C ASP A 61 11.04 5.04 5.85
N ARG A 62 10.57 6.23 6.22
CA ARG A 62 9.19 6.70 5.95
C ARG A 62 8.95 6.97 4.46
N TRP A 63 10.01 7.31 3.72
CA TRP A 63 9.90 7.68 2.31
C TRP A 63 9.59 6.48 1.41
N SER A 64 10.13 5.29 1.73
CA SER A 64 9.83 4.06 0.99
C SER A 64 8.36 3.65 1.15
N THR A 65 7.82 3.73 2.38
CA THR A 65 6.41 3.42 2.65
C THR A 65 5.46 4.42 1.98
N LEU A 66 5.82 5.71 1.97
CA LEU A 66 5.08 6.72 1.20
C LEU A 66 5.07 6.38 -0.29
N ALA A 67 6.21 6.03 -0.88
CA ALA A 67 6.31 5.67 -2.29
C ALA A 67 5.45 4.44 -2.64
N THR A 68 5.45 3.41 -1.80
CA THR A 68 4.56 2.25 -1.95
C THR A 68 3.09 2.64 -1.89
N GLY A 69 2.69 3.41 -0.88
CA GLY A 69 1.30 3.88 -0.74
C GLY A 69 0.85 4.73 -1.92
N LEU A 70 1.74 5.58 -2.45
CA LEU A 70 1.49 6.37 -3.65
C LEU A 70 1.30 5.50 -4.89
N GLY A 71 2.13 4.47 -5.08
CA GLY A 71 1.96 3.50 -6.17
C GLY A 71 0.60 2.81 -6.12
N MET A 72 0.17 2.40 -4.92
CA MET A 72 -1.16 1.81 -4.70
C MET A 72 -2.29 2.79 -5.03
N MET A 73 -2.24 4.02 -4.49
CA MET A 73 -3.26 5.04 -4.74
C MET A 73 -3.36 5.40 -6.22
N VAL A 74 -2.22 5.62 -6.90
CA VAL A 74 -2.20 5.99 -8.33
C VAL A 74 -2.82 4.88 -9.17
N THR A 75 -2.47 3.62 -8.93
CA THR A 75 -3.05 2.49 -9.67
C THR A 75 -4.54 2.32 -9.37
N THR A 76 -4.95 2.42 -8.11
CA THR A 76 -6.37 2.38 -7.75
C THR A 76 -7.15 3.51 -8.42
N LEU A 77 -6.63 4.73 -8.47
CA LEU A 77 -7.30 5.88 -9.11
C LEU A 77 -7.38 5.72 -10.63
N VAL A 78 -6.28 5.32 -11.28
CA VAL A 78 -6.23 5.13 -12.74
C VAL A 78 -7.20 4.02 -13.19
N PHE A 79 -7.30 2.94 -12.41
CA PHE A 79 -8.16 1.81 -12.75
C PHE A 79 -9.59 1.89 -12.18
N SER A 80 -9.86 2.78 -11.22
CA SER A 80 -11.23 3.08 -10.74
C SER A 80 -11.97 4.05 -11.65
N GLY A 81 -11.28 4.72 -12.59
CA GLY A 81 -11.93 5.56 -13.60
C GLY A 81 -12.81 4.74 -14.54
N GLU A 82 -13.92 5.34 -15.00
CA GLU A 82 -14.76 4.77 -16.05
C GLU A 82 -13.91 4.54 -17.32
N GLY A 83 -13.88 3.30 -17.82
CA GLY A 83 -13.13 2.98 -19.04
C GLY A 83 -13.57 3.85 -20.24
N PRO A 84 -12.69 4.12 -21.22
CA PRO A 84 -12.91 5.07 -22.33
C PRO A 84 -13.92 4.56 -23.38
N GLY A 85 -15.15 4.30 -22.94
CA GLY A 85 -16.26 3.82 -23.77
C GLY A 85 -17.64 3.92 -23.13
N GLY A 86 -17.79 4.55 -21.95
CA GLY A 86 -19.08 4.67 -21.25
C GLY A 86 -19.70 3.34 -20.79
N SER A 87 -18.98 2.23 -21.00
CA SER A 87 -19.39 0.89 -20.58
C SER A 87 -18.78 0.61 -19.22
N VAL A 88 -19.61 0.77 -18.20
CA VAL A 88 -19.29 0.53 -16.80
C VAL A 88 -19.07 -0.98 -16.62
N VAL A 89 -17.81 -1.43 -16.60
CA VAL A 89 -17.45 -2.86 -16.44
C VAL A 89 -17.86 -3.42 -15.07
N VAL A 90 -18.16 -2.56 -14.09
CA VAL A 90 -18.63 -2.94 -12.75
C VAL A 90 -19.71 -1.95 -12.30
N PRO A 91 -20.97 -2.37 -12.08
CA PRO A 91 -22.00 -1.50 -11.52
C PRO A 91 -21.48 -0.78 -10.27
N GLN A 92 -21.83 0.48 -10.08
CA GLN A 92 -21.55 1.26 -8.86
C GLN A 92 -22.29 0.64 -7.66
N THR A 93 -21.79 -0.49 -7.17
CA THR A 93 -22.20 -1.12 -5.91
C THR A 93 -21.46 -0.49 -4.74
N GLU A 94 -22.09 -0.46 -3.57
CA GLU A 94 -21.52 0.09 -2.33
C GLU A 94 -20.11 -0.47 -2.01
N ILE A 95 -19.83 -1.70 -2.45
CA ILE A 95 -18.52 -2.37 -2.33
C ILE A 95 -17.37 -1.62 -3.03
N SER A 96 -17.63 -0.99 -4.18
CA SER A 96 -16.60 -0.25 -4.90
C SER A 96 -16.25 1.06 -4.19
N LEU A 97 -17.23 1.73 -3.57
CA LEU A 97 -16.99 2.92 -2.75
C LEU A 97 -16.15 2.59 -1.52
N VAL A 98 -16.44 1.47 -0.84
CA VAL A 98 -15.65 1.02 0.32
C VAL A 98 -14.18 0.82 -0.06
N TRP A 99 -13.88 0.23 -1.22
CA TRP A 99 -12.50 0.06 -1.69
C TRP A 99 -11.77 1.39 -1.93
N THR A 100 -12.45 2.35 -2.58
CA THR A 100 -11.87 3.68 -2.86
C THR A 100 -11.49 4.44 -1.59
N PHE A 101 -12.23 4.28 -0.49
CA PHE A 101 -11.89 4.90 0.79
C PHE A 101 -10.95 4.05 1.66
N ALA A 102 -11.04 2.72 1.58
CA ALA A 102 -10.21 1.82 2.36
C ALA A 102 -8.72 1.95 2.00
N VAL A 103 -8.38 2.04 0.71
CA VAL A 103 -6.98 2.16 0.27
C VAL A 103 -6.29 3.41 0.84
N PRO A 104 -6.85 4.63 0.70
CA PRO A 104 -6.28 5.83 1.32
C PRO A 104 -6.17 5.76 2.83
N VAL A 105 -7.19 5.22 3.50
CA VAL A 105 -7.19 5.11 4.97
C VAL A 105 -6.10 4.16 5.44
N VAL A 106 -5.97 2.98 4.82
CA VAL A 106 -4.92 2.01 5.15
C VAL A 106 -3.53 2.61 4.90
N VAL A 107 -3.33 3.27 3.77
CA VAL A 107 -2.07 3.97 3.47
C VAL A 107 -1.77 5.03 4.53
N ALA A 108 -2.74 5.89 4.86
CA ALA A 108 -2.58 6.95 5.85
C ALA A 108 -2.25 6.40 7.24
N LEU A 109 -2.95 5.35 7.69
CA LEU A 109 -2.71 4.71 8.99
C LEU A 109 -1.30 4.12 9.09
N VAL A 110 -0.83 3.41 8.06
CA VAL A 110 0.50 2.79 8.09
C VAL A 110 1.61 3.83 7.94
N VAL A 111 1.41 4.86 7.12
CA VAL A 111 2.36 5.96 6.96
C VAL A 111 2.46 6.82 8.24
N ALA A 112 1.33 7.09 8.90
CA ALA A 112 1.28 7.87 10.13
C ALA A 112 1.82 7.10 11.35
N TRP A 113 2.08 5.79 11.21
CA TRP A 113 2.57 4.97 12.31
C TRP A 113 3.94 5.46 12.83
N PRO A 114 4.06 5.74 14.15
CA PRO A 114 5.27 6.32 14.73
C PRO A 114 6.46 5.35 14.66
N HIS A 115 7.64 5.88 14.32
CA HIS A 115 8.88 5.11 14.42
C HIS A 115 9.17 4.78 15.88
N MET A 116 9.27 3.50 16.22
CA MET A 116 9.82 3.09 17.50
C MET A 116 11.35 3.28 17.45
N PRO A 117 11.95 4.10 18.32
CA PRO A 117 13.40 4.24 18.37
C PRO A 117 14.03 2.89 18.73
N SER A 118 14.98 2.43 17.91
CA SER A 118 15.82 1.27 18.20
C SER A 118 16.47 1.45 19.56
N ARG A 119 16.28 0.50 20.48
CA ARG A 119 16.79 0.58 21.87
C ARG A 119 18.31 0.41 22.00
N ASP A 120 19.05 0.32 20.89
CA ASP A 120 20.48 -0.01 20.88
C ASP A 120 21.41 1.11 21.37
N GLU A 121 20.94 2.35 21.54
CA GLU A 121 21.78 3.46 22.02
C GLU A 121 22.06 3.43 23.54
N ARG A 122 21.42 2.53 24.30
CA ARG A 122 21.42 2.58 25.78
C ARG A 122 22.25 1.50 26.44
N ALA A 123 23.37 1.11 25.86
CA ALA A 123 24.46 0.45 26.59
C ALA A 123 25.52 1.51 26.97
N PRO A 124 25.42 2.16 28.14
CA PRO A 124 26.55 2.91 28.66
C PRO A 124 27.70 1.93 28.85
N ARG A 125 28.80 2.17 28.12
CA ARG A 125 30.11 1.58 28.43
C ARG A 125 30.53 2.11 29.80
N SER A 126 30.14 1.43 30.87
CA SER A 126 30.84 1.56 32.15
C SER A 126 32.11 0.72 32.06
N ALA A 127 33.23 1.46 32.06
CA ALA A 127 34.60 0.98 32.18
C ALA A 127 34.87 0.28 33.51
#